data_AF-A0AAD5R5H5-F1
#
_entry.id   AF-A0AAD5R5H5-F1
#
_cell.length_a   1.000
_cell.length_b   1.000
_cell.length_c   1.000
_cell.angle_alpha   90.00
_cell.angle_beta   90.00
_cell.angle_gamma   90.00
#
_symmetry.space_group_name_H-M   'P 1'
#
loop_
_entity.id
_entity.type
_entity.pdbx_description
1 polymer ?
#
loop_
_entity_poly.entity_id
_entity_poly.type
_entity_poly.pdbx_seq_one_letter_code
_entity_poly.pdbx_strand_id
1 'polypeptide(L)'
;MFTQTVLRDGCVVAIPKLLLVEGDIILLRPSQPAPCDCKLINGEKMRKGDRILSKVMIDQATGAAVPLSSIKAIALSTPLTEHFNAIGENQEMHSPLEYQVCG
;
A
#
# COMPACT_ATOMS: atom_id res chain seq x y z
N MET A 1 -10.63 2.85 2.08
CA MET A 1 -9.99 3.95 1.30
C MET A 1 -9.20 3.31 0.16
N PHE A 2 -9.63 3.55 -1.09
CA PHE A 2 -9.09 2.89 -2.30
C PHE A 2 -7.89 3.60 -2.90
N THR A 3 -7.66 4.85 -2.50
CA THR A 3 -6.55 5.68 -2.97
C THR A 3 -5.39 5.67 -1.98
N GLN A 4 -4.21 5.99 -2.50
CA GLN A 4 -2.96 6.16 -1.79
C GLN A 4 -2.32 7.48 -2.22
N THR A 5 -1.84 8.24 -1.25
CA THR A 5 -1.07 9.45 -1.51
C THR A 5 0.37 9.08 -1.85
N VAL A 6 0.87 9.61 -2.97
CA VAL A 6 2.21 9.38 -3.51
C VAL A 6 2.85 10.69 -3.94
N LEU A 7 4.16 10.68 -4.14
CA LEU A 7 4.93 11.76 -4.77
C LEU A 7 5.30 11.32 -6.19
N ARG A 8 4.76 11.99 -7.20
CA ARG A 8 5.09 11.79 -8.62
C ARG A 8 5.36 13.13 -9.27
N ASP A 9 6.43 13.21 -10.06
CA ASP A 9 6.85 14.46 -10.73
C ASP A 9 7.02 15.65 -9.77
N GLY A 10 7.44 15.39 -8.53
CA GLY A 10 7.57 16.40 -7.48
C GLY A 10 6.25 16.85 -6.83
N CYS A 11 5.11 16.34 -7.30
CA CYS A 11 3.78 16.70 -6.83
C CYS A 11 3.18 15.62 -5.92
N VAL A 12 2.49 16.04 -4.87
CA VAL A 12 1.72 15.14 -4.00
C VAL A 12 0.37 14.88 -4.65
N VAL A 13 0.12 13.62 -5.02
CA VAL A 13 -1.12 13.21 -5.71
C VAL A 13 -1.73 11.98 -5.03
N ALA A 14 -3.05 11.85 -5.13
CA ALA A 14 -3.76 10.65 -4.68
C ALA A 14 -4.08 9.78 -5.90
N ILE A 15 -3.58 8.54 -5.90
CA ILE A 15 -3.82 7.58 -6.98
C ILE A 15 -4.54 6.34 -6.44
N PRO A 16 -5.26 5.57 -7.26
CA PRO A 16 -5.73 4.24 -6.88
C PRO A 16 -4.57 3.35 -6.45
N LYS A 17 -4.75 2.58 -5.37
CA LYS A 17 -3.71 1.66 -4.85
C LYS A 17 -3.23 0.63 -5.87
N LEU A 18 -4.11 0.23 -6.79
CA LEU A 18 -3.78 -0.71 -7.88
C LEU A 18 -2.78 -0.13 -8.88
N LEU A 19 -2.61 1.19 -8.94
CA LEU A 19 -1.68 1.86 -9.86
C LEU A 19 -0.32 2.17 -9.21
N LEU A 20 -0.09 1.67 -7.98
CA LEU A 20 1.23 1.73 -7.35
C LEU A 20 2.19 0.78 -8.08
N VAL A 21 3.38 1.27 -8.38
CA VAL A 21 4.46 0.50 -8.99
C VAL A 21 5.68 0.48 -8.09
N GLU A 22 6.55 -0.52 -8.28
CA GLU A 22 7.83 -0.56 -7.60
C GLU A 22 8.63 0.74 -7.82
N GLY A 23 9.20 1.28 -6.75
CA GLY A 23 9.93 2.55 -6.76
C GLY A 23 9.08 3.79 -6.48
N ASP A 24 7.74 3.70 -6.46
CA ASP A 24 6.88 4.83 -6.09
C ASP A 24 7.20 5.31 -4.66
N ILE A 25 7.25 6.64 -4.49
CA ILE A 25 7.37 7.26 -3.17
C ILE A 25 5.96 7.42 -2.59
N ILE A 26 5.66 6.61 -1.58
CA ILE A 26 4.38 6.58 -0.87
C ILE A 26 4.43 7.49 0.36
N LEU A 27 3.36 8.22 0.62
CA LEU A 27 3.19 9.00 1.85
C LEU A 27 2.24 8.26 2.81
N LEU A 28 2.82 7.63 3.82
CA LEU A 28 2.10 6.87 4.84
C LEU A 28 1.78 7.76 6.04
N ARG A 29 0.49 7.91 6.34
CA ARG A 29 0.07 8.55 7.60
C ARG A 29 0.25 7.57 8.77
N PRO A 30 0.49 8.06 9.99
CA PRO A 30 0.41 7.24 11.18
C PRO A 30 -0.86 6.39 11.21
N SER A 31 -0.75 5.14 11.65
CA SER A 31 -1.83 4.14 11.72
C SER A 31 -2.45 3.73 10.37
N GLN A 32 -2.04 4.31 9.24
CA GLN A 32 -2.46 3.86 7.91
C GLN A 32 -1.81 2.51 7.60
N PRO A 33 -2.58 1.50 7.15
CA PRO A 33 -2.00 0.24 6.70
C PRO A 33 -1.21 0.46 5.41
N ALA A 34 -0.02 -0.11 5.33
CA ALA A 34 0.80 -0.12 4.13
C ALA A 34 0.02 -0.75 2.97
N PRO A 35 -0.05 -0.09 1.79
CA PRO A 35 -0.84 -0.58 0.67
C PRO A 35 -0.20 -1.77 -0.05
N CYS A 36 1.12 -1.93 0.10
CA CYS A 36 1.98 -2.93 -0.50
C CYS A 36 3.20 -3.14 0.42
N ASP A 37 4.09 -4.04 0.04
CA ASP A 37 5.40 -4.11 0.68
C ASP A 37 6.18 -2.84 0.34
N CYS A 38 6.79 -2.22 1.35
CA CYS A 38 7.49 -0.96 1.18
C CYS A 38 8.67 -0.83 2.14
N LYS A 39 9.59 0.08 1.82
CA LYS A 39 10.75 0.42 2.64
C LYS A 39 10.67 1.87 3.10
N LEU A 40 10.69 2.11 4.39
CA LEU A 40 10.80 3.45 4.96
C LEU A 40 12.17 4.05 4.64
N ILE A 41 12.28 5.38 4.64
CA ILE A 41 13.55 6.08 4.35
C ILE A 41 14.68 5.70 5.30
N ASN A 42 14.36 5.35 6.55
CA ASN A 42 15.33 4.87 7.55
C ASN A 42 15.86 3.45 7.27
N GLY A 43 15.35 2.76 6.25
CA GLY A 43 15.75 1.41 5.88
C GLY A 43 14.82 0.29 6.34
N GLU A 44 13.89 0.58 7.27
CA GLU A 44 12.93 -0.39 7.80
C GLU A 44 11.99 -0.89 6.70
N LYS A 45 11.74 -2.21 6.67
CA LYS A 45 10.81 -2.83 5.73
C LYS A 45 9.46 -3.03 6.41
N MET A 46 8.40 -2.66 5.71
CA MET A 46 7.02 -2.90 6.10
C MET A 46 6.37 -3.82 5.08
N ARG A 47 5.62 -4.81 5.57
CA ARG A 47 4.77 -5.65 4.72
C ARG A 47 3.44 -4.96 4.47
N LYS A 48 2.76 -5.36 3.40
CA LYS A 48 1.37 -4.97 3.15
C LYS A 48 0.51 -5.20 4.39
N GLY A 49 -0.23 -4.17 4.81
CA GLY A 49 -1.09 -4.20 5.98
C GLY A 49 -0.44 -3.71 7.28
N ASP A 50 0.89 -3.68 7.36
CA ASP A 50 1.62 -3.15 8.53
C ASP A 50 1.30 -1.67 8.77
N ARG A 51 1.43 -1.22 10.01
CA ARG A 51 1.09 0.14 10.42
C ARG A 51 2.22 0.77 11.20
N ILE A 52 2.46 2.05 10.93
CA ILE A 52 3.33 2.88 11.75
C ILE A 52 2.53 3.28 13.00
N LEU A 53 2.94 2.75 14.15
CA LEU A 53 2.19 2.93 15.42
C LEU A 53 2.47 4.27 16.11
N SER A 54 3.54 4.97 15.74
CA SER A 54 3.89 6.23 16.38
C SER A 54 2.94 7.36 15.98
N LYS A 55 2.34 8.03 16.96
CA LYS A 55 1.29 9.04 16.75
C LYS A 55 1.77 10.48 16.92
N VAL A 56 2.86 10.69 17.66
CA VAL A 56 3.30 12.03 18.08
C VAL A 56 4.81 12.03 18.31
N MET A 57 5.48 13.08 17.86
CA MET A 57 6.86 13.39 18.19
C MET A 57 6.86 14.51 19.22
N ILE A 58 7.60 14.36 20.31
CA ILE A 58 7.76 15.45 21.28
C ILE A 58 8.88 16.36 20.77
N ASP A 59 8.57 17.64 20.55
CA ASP A 59 9.57 18.64 20.25
C ASP A 59 10.46 18.85 21.48
N GLN A 60 11.76 18.59 21.35
CA GLN A 60 12.71 18.68 22.46
C GLN A 60 12.93 20.11 22.95
N ALA A 61 12.69 21.12 22.09
CA ALA A 61 12.87 22.52 22.45
C ALA A 61 11.69 23.08 23.24
N THR A 62 10.46 22.72 22.87
CA THR A 62 9.23 23.30 23.44
C THR A 62 8.46 22.34 24.36
N GLY A 63 8.78 21.04 24.34
CA GLY A 63 8.00 19.99 25.00
C GLY A 63 6.63 19.74 24.35
N ALA A 64 6.32 20.42 23.24
CA ALA A 64 5.05 20.29 22.55
C ALA A 64 4.94 18.94 21.84
N ALA A 65 3.74 18.34 21.89
CA ALA A 65 3.44 17.13 21.15
C ALA A 65 3.06 17.50 19.70
N VAL A 66 3.94 17.19 18.75
CA VAL A 66 3.75 17.48 17.33
C VAL A 66 3.23 16.21 16.62
N PRO A 67 2.08 16.28 15.92
CA PRO A 67 1.57 15.14 15.18
C PRO A 67 2.58 14.72 14.11
N LEU A 68 2.82 13.41 13.99
CA LEU A 68 3.73 12.90 12.98
C LEU A 68 3.17 13.19 11.58
N SER A 69 3.93 13.97 10.81
CA SER A 69 3.71 14.15 9.38
C SER A 69 3.79 12.81 8.64
N SER A 70 3.18 12.74 7.45
CA SER A 70 3.28 11.55 6.61
C SER A 70 4.73 11.12 6.42
N ILE A 71 4.98 9.82 6.62
CA ILE A 71 6.29 9.21 6.48
C ILE A 71 6.44 8.72 5.05
N LYS A 72 7.58 9.05 4.43
CA LYS A 72 7.91 8.56 3.09
C LYS A 72 8.31 7.09 3.16
N ALA A 73 7.78 6.32 2.23
CA ALA A 73 8.17 4.93 1.98
C ALA A 73 8.38 4.74 0.48
N ILE A 74 9.19 3.76 0.09
CA ILE A 74 9.40 3.35 -1.29
C ILE A 74 8.68 2.03 -1.50
N ALA A 75 7.79 1.96 -2.49
CA ALA A 75 7.11 0.72 -2.84
C ALA A 75 8.11 -0.34 -3.34
N LEU A 76 8.02 -1.55 -2.79
CA LEU A 76 8.84 -2.70 -3.18
C LEU A 76 8.05 -3.73 -4.00
N SER A 77 6.72 -3.61 -4.06
CA SER A 77 5.86 -4.49 -4.84
C SER A 77 4.70 -3.74 -5.48
N THR A 78 4.17 -4.32 -6.56
CA THR A 78 3.04 -3.77 -7.32
C THR A 78 1.76 -4.51 -6.91
N PRO A 79 0.76 -3.85 -6.28
CA PRO A 79 -0.50 -4.48 -5.88
C PRO A 79 -1.31 -5.09 -7.03
N LEU A 80 -1.07 -4.60 -8.25
CA LEU A 80 -1.76 -5.07 -9.44
C LEU A 80 -1.51 -6.55 -9.73
N THR A 81 -0.28 -7.02 -9.52
CA THR A 81 0.09 -8.43 -9.75
C THR A 81 -0.67 -9.36 -8.80
N GLU A 82 -0.72 -9.02 -7.51
CA GLU A 82 -1.50 -9.76 -6.53
C GLU A 82 -3.00 -9.77 -6.87
N HIS A 83 -3.52 -8.64 -7.38
CA HIS A 83 -4.91 -8.54 -7.77
C HIS A 83 -5.24 -9.47 -8.96
N PHE A 84 -4.39 -9.52 -9.98
CA PHE A 84 -4.58 -10.45 -11.10
C PHE A 84 -4.48 -11.91 -10.67
N ASN A 85 -3.51 -12.25 -9.80
CA ASN A 85 -3.38 -13.61 -9.29
C ASN A 85 -4.63 -14.05 -8.51
N ALA A 86 -5.14 -13.18 -7.63
CA ALA A 86 -6.37 -13.46 -6.90
C ALA A 86 -7.59 -13.64 -7.81
N ILE A 87 -7.67 -12.92 -8.93
CA ILE A 87 -8.73 -13.13 -9.93
C ILE A 87 -8.56 -14.47 -10.63
N GLY A 88 -7.35 -14.83 -11.03
CA GLY A 88 -7.04 -16.11 -11.68
C GLY A 88 -7.35 -17.31 -10.78
N GLU A 89 -6.95 -17.27 -9.52
CA GLU A 89 -7.25 -18.32 -8.52
C GLU A 89 -8.75 -18.48 -8.29
N ASN A 90 -9.53 -17.40 -8.33
CA ASN A 90 -11.00 -17.48 -8.23
C ASN A 90 -11.63 -18.10 -9.49
N GLN A 91 -11.01 -18.00 -10.67
CA GLN A 91 -11.51 -18.67 -11.88
C GLN A 91 -11.25 -20.18 -11.85
N GLU A 92 -10.17 -20.65 -11.22
CA GLU A 92 -9.92 -22.09 -11.04
C GLU A 92 -10.91 -22.75 -10.06
N MET A 93 -11.44 -22.00 -9.08
CA MET A 93 -12.54 -22.50 -8.22
C MET A 93 -13.90 -22.57 -8.95
N HIS A 94 -14.05 -21.83 -10.05
CA HIS A 94 -15.18 -21.95 -10.97
C HIS A 94 -14.79 -22.83 -12.17
N SER A 95 -14.31 -24.06 -11.93
CA SER A 95 -14.31 -25.07 -12.97
C SER A 95 -15.77 -25.28 -13.44
N PRO A 96 -16.10 -25.09 -14.73
CA PRO A 96 -17.41 -25.49 -15.22
C PRO A 96 -17.42 -27.02 -15.27
N LEU A 97 -17.91 -27.64 -14.20
CA LEU A 97 -18.52 -28.95 -14.33
C LEU A 97 -19.77 -28.79 -15.21
N GLU A 98 -19.86 -29.67 -16.20
CA GLU A 98 -21.05 -30.00 -16.99
C GLU A 98 -21.39 -29.09 -18.19
N TYR A 99 -20.59 -29.20 -19.25
CA TYR A 99 -21.18 -29.36 -20.59
C TYR A 99 -21.38 -30.85 -20.86
N GLN A 100 -22.37 -31.44 -20.17
CA GLN A 100 -23.00 -32.67 -20.60
C GLN A 100 -24.34 -32.28 -21.20
N VAL A 101 -24.36 -32.00 -22.51
CA VAL A 101 -25.59 -32.03 -23.29
C VAL A 101 -25.49 -33.23 -24.21
N CYS A 102 -26.09 -34.33 -23.74
CA CYS A 102 -26.55 -35.43 -24.57
C CYS A 102 -27.55 -34.89 -25.60
N GLY A 103 -27.44 -35.33 -26.86
CA GLY A 103 -28.44 -35.10 -27.91
C GLY A 103 -27.81 -34.87 -29.27
#